data_AF-A0A1A8P1J4-F1
#
_entry.id   AF-A0A1A8P1J4-F1
#
_cell.length_a   1.000
_cell.length_b   1.000
_cell.length_c   1.000
_cell.angle_alpha   90.00
_cell.angle_beta   90.00
_cell.angle_gamma   90.00
#
_symmetry.space_group_name_H-M   'P 1'
#
loop_
_entity.id
_entity.type
_entity.pdbx_description
1 polymer ?
#
loop_
_entity_poly.entity_id
_entity_poly.type
_entity_poly.pdbx_seq_one_letter_code
_entity_poly.pdbx_strand_id
1 'polypeptide(L)'
;CYGGVGRRATVINRIRRTEPNVLLLDAGDQFQGTVWFNYYRGAEAAHFMNKLGYDAMAFGNHEFDNGVDGLLRPFLEKINCSIVSANIRPDQTLAPTFGHTFLPYKIFSVGD
;
A
#
# COMPACT_ATOMS: atom_id res chain seq x y z
N CYS A 1 14.50 -3.36 21.04
CA CYS A 1 13.70 -2.75 19.95
C CYS A 1 13.54 -3.76 18.82
N TYR A 2 12.39 -3.78 18.16
CA TYR A 2 12.06 -4.71 17.05
C TYR A 2 11.32 -3.96 15.93
N GLY A 3 11.21 -4.57 14.75
CA GLY A 3 10.43 -4.01 13.64
C GLY A 3 10.94 -2.67 13.10
N GLY A 4 10.02 -1.82 12.62
CA GLY A 4 10.31 -0.49 12.06
C GLY A 4 10.81 -0.53 10.62
N VAL A 5 10.37 0.46 9.82
CA VAL A 5 10.61 0.51 8.37
C VAL A 5 12.11 0.52 8.00
N GLY A 6 12.96 1.18 8.79
CA GLY A 6 14.40 1.21 8.53
C GLY A 6 15.06 -0.17 8.62
N ARG A 7 14.69 -0.98 9.61
CA ARG A 7 15.18 -2.37 9.75
C ARG A 7 14.61 -3.27 8.66
N ARG A 8 13.33 -3.10 8.33
CA ARG A 8 12.66 -3.83 7.23
C ARG A 8 13.35 -3.55 5.89
N ALA A 9 13.72 -2.29 5.61
CA ALA A 9 14.45 -1.91 4.40
C ALA A 9 15.79 -2.62 4.26
N THR A 10 16.56 -2.75 5.35
CA THR A 10 17.84 -3.49 5.34
C THR A 10 17.64 -4.95 4.91
N VAL A 11 16.63 -5.62 5.45
CA VAL A 11 16.36 -7.03 5.15
C VAL A 11 15.85 -7.20 3.71
N ILE A 12 14.90 -6.37 3.27
CA ILE A 12 14.39 -6.37 1.89
C ILE A 12 15.55 -6.20 0.90
N ASN A 13 16.41 -5.20 1.12
CA ASN A 13 17.54 -4.94 0.24
C ASN A 13 18.57 -6.06 0.24
N ARG A 14 18.75 -6.76 1.37
CA ARG A 14 19.61 -7.95 1.42
C ARG A 14 19.03 -9.07 0.56
N ILE A 15 17.73 -9.37 0.70
CA ILE A 15 17.06 -10.44 -0.06
C ILE A 15 17.09 -10.13 -1.56
N ARG A 16 16.75 -8.91 -1.96
CA ARG A 16 16.79 -8.48 -3.38
C ARG A 16 18.17 -8.53 -4.02
N ARG A 17 19.26 -8.56 -3.23
CA ARG A 17 20.63 -8.72 -3.76
C ARG A 17 21.03 -10.18 -3.94
N THR A 18 20.35 -11.11 -3.27
CA THR A 18 20.69 -12.54 -3.31
C THR A 18 19.72 -13.36 -4.13
N GLU A 19 18.46 -12.90 -4.23
CA GLU A 19 17.39 -13.59 -4.96
C GLU A 19 17.04 -12.82 -6.24
N PRO A 20 16.99 -13.49 -7.41
CA PRO A 20 16.74 -12.83 -8.69
C PRO A 20 15.28 -12.39 -8.86
N ASN A 21 14.34 -13.15 -8.28
CA ASN A 21 12.91 -13.01 -8.53
C ASN A 21 12.18 -12.76 -7.21
N VAL A 22 11.94 -11.50 -6.87
CA VAL A 22 11.37 -11.09 -5.57
C VAL A 22 10.21 -10.12 -5.78
N LEU A 23 9.08 -10.42 -5.15
CA LEU A 23 7.97 -9.47 -4.95
C LEU A 23 7.88 -9.07 -3.48
N LEU A 24 7.62 -7.79 -3.24
CA LEU A 24 7.31 -7.23 -1.94
C LEU A 24 5.83 -6.83 -1.91
N LEU A 25 5.05 -7.54 -1.12
CA LEU A 25 3.60 -7.40 -1.05
C LEU A 25 3.16 -6.95 0.35
N ASP A 26 2.08 -6.19 0.41
CA ASP A 26 1.40 -5.79 1.65
C ASP A 26 -0.03 -6.30 1.67
N ALA A 27 -0.49 -6.75 2.84
CA ALA A 27 -1.82 -7.35 3.00
C ALA A 27 -2.86 -6.38 3.60
N GLY A 28 -2.53 -5.09 3.72
CA GLY A 28 -3.41 -4.08 4.30
C GLY A 28 -3.02 -3.68 5.72
N ASP A 29 -3.80 -2.77 6.28
CA ASP A 29 -3.65 -2.22 7.64
C ASP A 29 -2.28 -1.55 7.88
N GLN A 30 -1.86 -0.73 6.91
CA GLN A 30 -0.78 0.23 7.14
C GLN A 30 -1.30 1.47 7.89
N PHE A 31 -2.61 1.73 7.78
CA PHE A 31 -3.27 2.82 8.48
C PHE A 31 -3.49 2.48 9.95
N GLN A 32 -3.67 3.53 10.76
CA GLN A 32 -3.95 3.46 12.20
C GLN A 32 -2.80 2.89 13.08
N GLY A 33 -2.92 3.08 14.39
CA GLY A 33 -2.12 2.38 15.42
C GLY A 33 -1.11 3.24 16.17
N THR A 34 -0.63 4.34 15.58
CA THR A 34 0.30 5.27 16.26
C THR A 34 0.07 6.73 15.90
N VAL A 35 0.73 7.64 16.61
CA VAL A 35 0.69 9.09 16.34
C VAL A 35 1.16 9.48 14.94
N TRP A 36 1.91 8.61 14.25
CA TRP A 36 2.32 8.84 12.87
C TRP A 36 1.10 8.95 11.96
N PHE A 37 0.15 8.02 12.07
CA PHE A 37 -1.07 8.06 11.27
C PHE A 37 -1.96 9.25 11.65
N ASN A 38 -2.08 9.55 12.95
CA ASN A 38 -2.87 10.70 13.42
C ASN A 38 -2.37 12.03 12.80
N TYR A 39 -1.06 12.15 12.60
CA TYR A 39 -0.45 13.36 12.07
C TYR A 39 -0.36 13.38 10.54
N TYR A 40 0.17 12.31 9.93
CA TYR A 40 0.46 12.25 8.49
C TYR A 40 -0.68 11.67 7.64
N ARG A 41 -1.66 11.03 8.27
CA ARG A 41 -2.92 10.56 7.67
C ARG A 41 -2.72 9.67 6.44
N GLY A 42 -1.74 8.77 6.46
CA GLY A 42 -1.43 7.85 5.35
C GLY A 42 -0.35 8.36 4.40
N ALA A 43 0.08 9.63 4.50
CA ALA A 43 1.22 10.13 3.70
C ALA A 43 2.52 9.40 4.02
N GLU A 44 2.69 9.02 5.29
CA GLU A 44 3.82 8.23 5.78
C GLU A 44 3.83 6.82 5.19
N ALA A 45 2.66 6.17 5.11
CA ALA A 45 2.53 4.85 4.52
C ALA A 45 2.93 4.88 3.04
N ALA A 46 2.35 5.79 2.26
CA ALA A 46 2.72 5.96 0.85
C ALA A 46 4.21 6.28 0.68
N HIS A 47 4.74 7.22 1.47
CA HIS A 47 6.15 7.61 1.41
C HIS A 47 7.10 6.43 1.61
N PHE A 48 6.88 5.64 2.66
CA PHE A 48 7.76 4.55 3.02
C PHE A 48 7.56 3.32 2.14
N MET A 49 6.34 2.98 1.76
CA MET A 49 6.08 1.88 0.83
C MET A 49 6.72 2.15 -0.54
N ASN A 50 6.63 3.39 -1.03
CA ASN A 50 7.32 3.79 -2.25
C ASN A 50 8.85 3.67 -2.13
N LYS A 51 9.43 4.12 -1.01
CA LYS A 51 10.87 3.99 -0.77
C LYS A 51 11.34 2.55 -0.67
N LEU A 52 10.50 1.66 -0.13
CA LEU A 52 10.79 0.22 -0.05
C LEU A 52 10.49 -0.49 -1.38
N GLY A 53 9.85 0.17 -2.34
CA GLY A 53 9.49 -0.39 -3.64
C GLY A 53 8.52 -1.55 -3.50
N TYR A 54 7.40 -1.38 -2.81
CA TYR A 54 6.33 -2.39 -2.82
C TYR A 54 5.78 -2.58 -4.24
N ASP A 55 5.42 -3.82 -4.57
CA ASP A 55 4.90 -4.21 -5.87
C ASP A 55 3.37 -4.12 -5.89
N ALA A 56 2.72 -4.63 -4.83
CA ALA A 56 1.29 -4.47 -4.60
C ALA A 56 0.92 -4.38 -3.12
N MET A 57 -0.26 -3.81 -2.87
CA MET A 57 -0.92 -3.80 -1.58
C MET A 57 -2.40 -4.15 -1.75
N ALA A 58 -2.92 -5.03 -0.89
CA ALA A 58 -4.35 -5.18 -0.72
C ALA A 58 -4.88 -4.13 0.28
N PHE A 59 -6.12 -3.67 0.11
CA PHE A 59 -6.77 -2.91 1.17
C PHE A 59 -7.07 -3.79 2.38
N GLY A 60 -6.69 -3.33 3.57
CA GLY A 60 -7.21 -3.78 4.84
C GLY A 60 -8.43 -2.96 5.26
N ASN A 61 -8.96 -3.24 6.45
CA ASN A 61 -10.11 -2.49 6.96
C ASN A 61 -9.71 -1.10 7.46
N HIS A 62 -8.52 -0.93 8.02
CA HIS A 62 -8.08 0.35 8.59
C HIS A 62 -7.76 1.41 7.53
N GLU A 63 -7.55 1.01 6.27
CA GLU A 63 -7.44 1.97 5.16
C GLU A 63 -8.67 2.87 5.01
N PHE A 64 -9.83 2.46 5.55
CA PHE A 64 -11.09 3.20 5.50
C PHE A 64 -11.41 4.01 6.78
N ASP A 65 -10.52 4.03 7.78
CA ASP A 65 -10.77 4.71 9.07
C ASP A 65 -11.08 6.22 8.93
N ASN A 66 -10.46 6.89 7.94
CA ASN A 66 -10.71 8.30 7.63
C ASN A 66 -11.74 8.48 6.49
N GLY A 67 -12.53 7.45 6.20
CA GLY A 67 -13.43 7.39 5.05
C GLY A 67 -12.68 7.31 3.71
N VAL A 68 -13.46 7.21 2.62
CA VAL A 68 -12.90 7.10 1.26
C VAL A 68 -12.09 8.35 0.88
N ASP A 69 -12.50 9.54 1.32
CA ASP A 69 -11.77 10.78 1.06
C ASP A 69 -10.37 10.77 1.70
N GLY A 70 -10.26 10.25 2.94
CA GLY A 70 -8.98 10.12 3.65
C GLY A 70 -8.09 9.00 3.09
N LEU A 71 -8.67 8.03 2.40
CA LEU A 71 -7.93 7.01 1.66
C LEU A 71 -7.44 7.56 0.31
N LEU A 72 -8.30 8.28 -0.42
CA LEU A 72 -7.96 8.97 -1.66
C LEU A 72 -6.78 9.92 -1.44
N ARG A 73 -6.86 10.75 -0.40
CA ARG A 73 -5.86 11.77 -0.09
C ARG A 73 -5.32 11.65 1.33
N PRO A 74 -4.00 11.54 1.51
CA PRO A 74 -2.93 11.66 0.50
C PRO A 74 -2.43 10.31 -0.04
N PHE A 75 -2.95 9.18 0.42
CA PHE A 75 -2.34 7.87 0.18
C PHE A 75 -2.46 7.41 -1.27
N LEU A 76 -3.69 7.26 -1.79
CA LEU A 76 -3.90 6.78 -3.17
C LEU A 76 -3.37 7.75 -4.23
N GLU A 77 -3.29 9.05 -3.93
CA GLU A 77 -2.63 10.03 -4.79
C GLU A 77 -1.10 9.85 -4.92
N LYS A 78 -0.47 9.21 -3.94
CA LYS A 78 0.99 9.15 -3.83
C LYS A 78 1.57 7.75 -3.97
N ILE A 79 0.81 6.70 -3.68
CA ILE A 79 1.32 5.33 -3.71
C ILE A 79 1.64 4.90 -5.16
N ASN A 80 2.81 4.27 -5.35
CA ASN A 80 3.28 3.84 -6.66
C ASN A 80 2.99 2.36 -6.95
N CYS A 81 2.79 1.55 -5.90
CA CYS A 81 2.50 0.12 -6.05
C CYS A 81 1.07 -0.10 -6.53
N SER A 82 0.80 -1.28 -7.10
CA SER A 82 -0.57 -1.61 -7.52
C SER A 82 -1.46 -1.86 -6.29
N ILE A 83 -2.61 -1.21 -6.23
CA ILE A 83 -3.60 -1.47 -5.18
C ILE A 83 -4.62 -2.49 -5.67
N VAL A 84 -4.90 -3.50 -4.86
CA VAL A 84 -5.81 -4.59 -5.22
C VAL A 84 -6.93 -4.82 -4.22
N SER A 85 -8.14 -5.06 -4.73
CA SER A 85 -9.27 -5.59 -3.97
C SER A 85 -10.30 -6.16 -4.94
N ALA A 86 -10.61 -7.45 -4.79
CA ALA A 86 -11.54 -8.15 -5.68
C ALA A 86 -13.00 -8.11 -5.18
N ASN A 87 -13.22 -7.78 -3.92
CA ASN A 87 -14.52 -7.88 -3.25
C ASN A 87 -15.13 -6.52 -2.87
N ILE A 88 -14.50 -5.40 -3.23
CA ILE A 88 -15.06 -4.06 -3.08
C ILE A 88 -15.76 -3.66 -4.38
N ARG A 89 -17.03 -3.24 -4.26
CA ARG A 89 -17.80 -2.68 -5.37
C ARG A 89 -18.26 -1.26 -5.02
N PRO A 90 -17.63 -0.22 -5.59
CA PRO A 90 -18.07 1.16 -5.43
C PRO A 90 -19.49 1.35 -5.95
N ASP A 91 -20.28 2.20 -5.28
CA ASP A 91 -21.58 2.60 -5.78
C ASP A 91 -21.46 3.69 -6.87
N GLN A 92 -22.59 4.19 -7.35
CA GLN A 92 -22.63 5.21 -8.40
C GLN A 92 -21.96 6.54 -7.99
N THR A 93 -21.94 6.85 -6.69
CA THR A 93 -21.33 8.08 -6.18
C THR A 93 -19.81 7.98 -6.11
N LEU A 94 -19.28 6.80 -5.77
CA LEU A 94 -17.84 6.59 -5.61
C LEU A 94 -17.15 6.00 -6.85
N ALA A 95 -17.89 5.39 -7.77
CA ALA A 95 -17.31 4.81 -8.98
C ALA A 95 -16.45 5.81 -9.79
N PRO A 96 -16.86 7.08 -9.99
CA PRO A 96 -16.05 8.02 -10.78
C PRO A 96 -14.72 8.42 -10.13
N THR A 97 -14.64 8.44 -8.79
CA THR A 97 -13.49 8.98 -8.05
C THR A 97 -12.63 7.91 -7.40
N PHE A 98 -13.24 6.89 -6.81
CA PHE A 98 -12.56 5.81 -6.09
C PHE A 98 -12.45 4.53 -6.92
N GLY A 99 -13.42 4.24 -7.78
CA GLY A 99 -13.51 2.95 -8.47
C GLY A 99 -12.38 2.62 -9.44
N HIS A 100 -11.61 3.62 -9.88
CA HIS A 100 -10.45 3.42 -10.76
C HIS A 100 -9.10 3.38 -10.00
N THR A 101 -9.12 3.49 -8.67
CA THR A 101 -7.90 3.59 -7.84
C THR A 101 -7.31 2.24 -7.44
N PHE A 102 -8.05 1.15 -7.67
CA PHE A 102 -7.63 -0.22 -7.38
C PHE A 102 -8.11 -1.17 -8.47
N LEU A 103 -7.48 -2.34 -8.52
CA LEU A 103 -7.81 -3.40 -9.48
C LEU A 103 -8.28 -4.66 -8.74
N PRO A 104 -9.12 -5.52 -9.34
CA PRO A 104 -9.44 -6.81 -8.73
C PRO A 104 -8.22 -7.73 -8.62
N TYR A 105 -7.26 -7.59 -9.52
CA TYR A 105 -6.01 -8.36 -9.55
C TYR A 105 -4.90 -7.60 -10.30
N LYS A 106 -3.66 -8.08 -10.15
CA LYS A 106 -2.49 -7.61 -10.91
C LYS A 106 -1.63 -8.81 -11.32
N ILE A 107 -1.24 -8.86 -12.59
CA ILE A 107 -0.29 -9.86 -13.12
C ILE A 107 1.11 -9.22 -13.09
N PHE A 108 2.08 -9.95 -12.55
CA PHE A 108 3.50 -9.57 -12.54
C PHE A 108 4.30 -10.58 -13.36
N SER A 109 5.16 -10.07 -14.24
CA SER A 109 6.25 -10.86 -14.82
C SER A 109 7.46 -10.69 -13.91
N VAL A 110 8.04 -11.79 -13.43
CA VAL A 110 9.17 -11.77 -12.50
C VAL A 110 10.22 -12.77 -12.97
N GLY A 111 11.38 -12.24 -13.39
CA GLY A 111 12.37 -13.02 -14.13
C GLY A 111 12.04 -13.11 -15.63
N ASP A 112 12.86 -13.87 -16.35
CA ASP A 112 12.63 -14.30 -17.73
C ASP A 112 11.64 -15.49 -17.81
#